data_AF-A0A962E7N3-F1
#
_entry.id   AF-A0A962E7N3-F1
#
_cell.length_a   1.000
_cell.length_b   1.000
_cell.length_c   1.000
_cell.angle_alpha   90.00
_cell.angle_beta   90.00
_cell.angle_gamma   90.00
#
_symmetry.space_group_name_H-M   'P 1'
#
loop_
_entity.id
_entity.type
_entity.pdbx_description
1 polymer ?
#
loop_
_entity_poly.entity_id
_entity_poly.type
_entity_poly.pdbx_seq_one_letter_code
_entity_poly.pdbx_strand_id
1 'polypeptide(L)'
;MGWEFFESGREKLGGENWFASVQDQFPFPFSVVPAGLSWGMATWFELIGAVLLIAGLGTRVVAFSLLFLTFVATSVAHWPDMWSMWSDLLAGYSITDRGHGNFKLPLLFVVMLLPLIFNGAGKLSLDYLFGIPLGGDPKPPGLADFGAFGLAALVLGLPFLMLVPMFGATLIVIGVALLAFQRWVVG
;
A
#
# COMPACT_ATOMS: atom_id res chain seq x y z
N MET A 1 -3.61 7.60 -10.97
CA MET A 1 -3.44 6.49 -10.00
C MET A 1 -4.46 5.39 -10.19
N GLY A 2 -5.77 5.60 -9.94
CA GLY A 2 -6.74 4.52 -10.15
C GLY A 2 -6.68 3.92 -11.55
N TRP A 3 -6.48 4.77 -12.57
CA TRP A 3 -6.21 4.33 -13.94
C TRP A 3 -4.99 3.40 -14.08
N GLU A 4 -3.86 3.71 -13.44
CA GLU A 4 -2.63 2.91 -13.51
C GLU A 4 -2.84 1.50 -12.94
N PHE A 5 -3.55 1.40 -11.81
CA PHE A 5 -3.91 0.10 -11.24
C PHE A 5 -4.87 -0.67 -12.17
N PHE A 6 -5.82 0.02 -12.80
CA PHE A 6 -6.72 -0.60 -13.76
C PHE A 6 -5.97 -1.15 -14.98
N GLU A 7 -5.02 -0.39 -15.52
CA GLU A 7 -4.18 -0.80 -16.64
C GLU A 7 -3.30 -2.00 -16.26
N SER A 8 -2.63 -1.96 -15.11
CA SER A 8 -1.83 -3.09 -14.62
C SER A 8 -2.68 -4.35 -14.39
N GLY A 9 -3.89 -4.21 -13.86
CA GLY A 9 -4.82 -5.33 -13.70
C GLY A 9 -5.30 -5.90 -15.04
N ARG A 10 -5.50 -5.05 -16.06
CA ARG A 10 -5.85 -5.50 -17.41
C ARG A 10 -4.72 -6.26 -18.09
N GLU A 11 -3.48 -5.80 -17.91
CA GLU A 11 -2.29 -6.52 -18.39
C GLU A 11 -2.20 -7.91 -17.76
N LYS A 12 -2.49 -8.05 -16.46
CA LYS A 12 -2.51 -9.36 -15.79
C LYS A 12 -3.68 -10.24 -16.21
N LEU A 13 -4.84 -9.65 -16.51
CA LEU A 13 -6.02 -10.38 -16.97
C LEU A 13 -5.82 -10.97 -18.37
N GLY A 14 -5.15 -10.24 -19.26
CA GLY A 14 -4.88 -10.66 -20.65
C GLY A 14 -3.52 -11.29 -20.89
N GLY A 15 -2.63 -11.28 -19.89
CA GLY A 15 -1.24 -11.71 -20.00
C GLY A 15 -0.97 -13.12 -19.47
N GLU A 16 0.28 -13.55 -19.63
CA GLU A 16 0.77 -14.81 -19.06
C GLU A 16 1.16 -14.64 -17.59
N ASN A 17 0.81 -15.62 -16.77
CA ASN A 17 1.10 -15.60 -15.34
C ASN A 17 2.59 -15.81 -15.06
N TRP A 18 3.34 -14.72 -14.99
CA TRP A 18 4.76 -14.73 -14.65
C TRP A 18 5.03 -14.91 -13.14
N PHE A 19 4.03 -14.87 -12.25
CA PHE A 19 4.28 -15.17 -10.82
C PHE A 19 4.81 -16.60 -10.63
N ALA A 20 4.47 -17.52 -11.55
CA ALA A 20 4.95 -18.90 -11.51
C ALA A 20 6.49 -19.00 -11.63
N SER A 21 7.16 -18.05 -12.30
CA SER A 21 8.62 -18.07 -12.47
C SER A 21 9.37 -17.38 -11.32
N VAL A 22 8.67 -16.66 -10.45
CA VAL A 22 9.26 -15.91 -9.33
C VAL A 22 8.63 -16.28 -7.98
N GLN A 23 7.94 -17.42 -7.91
CA GLN A 23 7.19 -17.86 -6.73
C GLN A 23 8.06 -17.95 -5.47
N ASP A 24 9.32 -18.34 -5.62
CA ASP A 24 10.33 -18.45 -4.56
C ASP A 24 10.79 -17.08 -4.02
N GLN A 25 10.55 -16.00 -4.77
CA GLN A 25 10.89 -14.63 -4.37
C GLN A 25 9.76 -13.95 -3.58
N PHE A 26 8.55 -14.53 -3.55
CA PHE A 26 7.47 -13.98 -2.74
C PHE A 26 7.80 -14.07 -1.25
N PRO A 27 7.54 -13.01 -0.47
CA PRO A 27 7.66 -13.10 0.98
C PRO A 27 6.52 -13.95 1.58
N PHE A 28 6.78 -14.59 2.72
CA PHE A 28 5.74 -15.28 3.48
C PHE A 28 4.62 -14.29 3.89
N PRO A 29 3.32 -14.67 3.81
CA PRO A 29 2.80 -16.00 3.50
C PRO A 29 2.60 -16.31 2.00
N PHE A 30 2.89 -15.39 1.08
CA PHE A 30 2.63 -15.62 -0.34
C PHE A 30 3.59 -16.64 -0.98
N SER A 31 4.76 -16.89 -0.38
CA SER A 31 5.69 -17.94 -0.81
C SER A 31 5.07 -19.34 -0.85
N VAL A 32 4.08 -19.61 0.03
CA VAL A 32 3.39 -20.91 0.12
C VAL A 32 2.01 -20.91 -0.57
N VAL A 33 1.57 -19.77 -1.08
CA VAL A 33 0.30 -19.63 -1.82
C VAL A 33 0.56 -19.92 -3.29
N PRO A 34 -0.22 -20.78 -3.97
CA PRO A 34 -0.01 -21.07 -5.38
C PRO A 34 0.03 -19.81 -6.25
N ALA A 35 1.01 -19.73 -7.17
CA ALA A 35 1.21 -18.58 -8.06
C ALA A 35 -0.07 -18.17 -8.81
N GLY A 36 -0.89 -19.13 -9.25
CA GLY A 36 -2.17 -18.87 -9.92
C GLY A 36 -3.19 -18.15 -9.03
N LEU A 37 -3.22 -18.49 -7.74
CA LEU A 37 -4.09 -17.83 -6.78
C LEU A 37 -3.58 -16.42 -6.46
N SER A 38 -2.28 -16.27 -6.20
CA SER A 38 -1.66 -14.95 -5.99
C SER A 38 -1.85 -14.02 -7.20
N TRP A 39 -1.70 -14.54 -8.41
CA TRP A 39 -1.94 -13.82 -9.66
C TRP A 39 -3.38 -13.35 -9.78
N GLY A 40 -4.34 -14.25 -9.57
CA GLY A 40 -5.76 -13.92 -9.61
C GLY A 40 -6.13 -12.88 -8.56
N MET A 41 -5.64 -13.04 -7.32
CA MET A 41 -5.84 -12.07 -6.26
C MET A 41 -5.31 -10.70 -6.64
N ALA A 42 -4.05 -10.61 -7.10
CA ALA A 42 -3.45 -9.35 -7.52
C ALA A 42 -4.26 -8.69 -8.66
N THR A 43 -4.62 -9.46 -9.68
CA THR A 43 -5.42 -9.01 -10.82
C THR A 43 -6.75 -8.39 -10.38
N TRP A 44 -7.51 -9.08 -9.54
CA TRP A 44 -8.82 -8.60 -9.10
C TRP A 44 -8.72 -7.45 -8.10
N PHE A 45 -7.72 -7.45 -7.22
CA PHE A 45 -7.47 -6.32 -6.33
C PHE A 45 -7.13 -5.05 -7.11
N GLU A 46 -6.32 -5.16 -8.16
CA GLU A 46 -5.99 -4.04 -9.04
C GLU A 46 -7.21 -3.53 -9.81
N LEU A 47 -7.96 -4.42 -10.47
CA LEU A 47 -9.14 -4.03 -11.27
C LEU A 47 -10.28 -3.47 -10.42
N ILE A 48 -10.72 -4.21 -9.42
CA ILE A 48 -11.83 -3.80 -8.55
C ILE A 48 -11.39 -2.63 -7.70
N GLY A 49 -10.19 -2.70 -7.11
CA GLY A 49 -9.64 -1.62 -6.30
C GLY A 49 -9.50 -0.32 -7.09
N ALA A 50 -9.05 -0.37 -8.35
CA ALA A 50 -9.00 0.82 -9.21
C ALA A 50 -10.37 1.47 -9.40
N VAL A 51 -11.39 0.68 -9.76
CA VAL A 51 -12.76 1.18 -9.96
C VAL A 51 -13.31 1.79 -8.69
N LEU A 52 -13.16 1.08 -7.56
CA LEU A 52 -13.61 1.55 -6.26
C LEU A 52 -12.88 2.82 -5.81
N LEU A 53 -11.57 2.91 -6.06
CA LEU A 53 -10.77 4.08 -5.72
C LEU A 53 -11.17 5.31 -6.54
N ILE A 54 -11.44 5.14 -7.84
CA ILE A 54 -11.92 6.22 -8.72
C ILE A 54 -13.31 6.69 -8.28
N ALA A 55 -14.19 5.75 -7.93
CA ALA A 55 -15.52 6.08 -7.41
C ALA A 55 -15.48 6.67 -5.99
N GLY A 56 -14.36 6.52 -5.28
CA GLY A 56 -14.25 6.87 -3.87
C GLY A 56 -15.17 6.03 -2.99
N LEU A 57 -15.24 4.71 -3.23
CA LEU A 57 -16.04 3.77 -2.46
C LEU A 57 -15.13 2.84 -1.65
N GLY A 58 -15.31 2.79 -0.33
CA GLY A 58 -14.42 2.09 0.59
C GLY A 58 -12.98 2.61 0.55
N THR A 59 -12.78 3.91 0.30
CA THR A 59 -11.50 4.52 -0.12
C THR A 59 -10.33 4.10 0.76
N ARG A 60 -10.47 4.16 2.09
CA ARG A 60 -9.36 3.83 3.01
C ARG A 60 -8.95 2.36 2.91
N VAL A 61 -9.93 1.46 2.86
CA VAL A 61 -9.71 0.01 2.79
C VAL A 61 -9.10 -0.36 1.44
N VAL A 62 -9.63 0.24 0.37
CA VAL A 62 -9.13 0.03 -1.00
C VAL A 62 -7.71 0.58 -1.14
N ALA A 63 -7.45 1.80 -0.67
CA ALA A 63 -6.13 2.41 -0.72
C ALA A 63 -5.10 1.62 0.09
N PHE A 64 -5.47 1.11 1.27
CA PHE A 64 -4.61 0.23 2.05
C PHE A 64 -4.32 -1.09 1.33
N SER A 65 -5.34 -1.71 0.74
CA SER A 65 -5.18 -2.95 -0.05
C SER A 65 -4.23 -2.75 -1.23
N LEU A 66 -4.37 -1.64 -1.96
CA LEU A 66 -3.50 -1.29 -3.09
C LEU A 66 -2.08 -0.93 -2.64
N LEU A 67 -1.92 -0.28 -1.48
CA LEU A 67 -0.61 -0.03 -0.87
C LEU A 67 0.10 -1.34 -0.54
N PHE A 68 -0.62 -2.26 0.10
CA PHE A 68 -0.09 -3.57 0.47
C PHE A 68 0.29 -4.38 -0.77
N LEU A 69 -0.57 -4.39 -1.79
CA LEU A 69 -0.28 -5.02 -3.08
C LEU A 69 0.97 -4.42 -3.75
N THR A 70 1.07 -3.09 -3.77
CA THR A 70 2.24 -2.37 -4.31
C THR A 70 3.50 -2.78 -3.58
N PHE A 71 3.44 -2.89 -2.25
CA PHE A 71 4.57 -3.31 -1.43
C PHE A 71 5.02 -4.74 -1.76
N VAL A 72 4.10 -5.70 -1.81
CA VAL A 72 4.42 -7.10 -2.14
C VAL A 72 5.00 -7.20 -3.56
N ALA A 73 4.39 -6.54 -4.54
CA ALA A 73 4.90 -6.53 -5.92
C ALA A 73 6.32 -5.94 -6.00
N THR A 74 6.57 -4.84 -5.29
CA THR A 74 7.91 -4.21 -5.22
C THR A 74 8.91 -5.13 -4.55
N SER A 75 8.50 -5.86 -3.51
CA SER A 75 9.39 -6.80 -2.82
C SER A 75 9.81 -7.95 -3.72
N VAL A 76 8.91 -8.51 -4.52
CA VAL A 76 9.24 -9.57 -5.49
C VAL A 76 10.18 -9.05 -6.56
N ALA A 77 9.97 -7.83 -7.05
CA ALA A 77 10.75 -7.28 -8.14
C ALA A 77 12.15 -6.78 -7.72
N HIS A 78 12.31 -6.34 -6.47
CA HIS A 78 13.48 -5.54 -6.08
C HIS A 78 14.07 -5.86 -4.70
N TRP A 79 13.60 -6.90 -4.00
CA TRP A 79 14.26 -7.32 -2.77
C TRP A 79 15.51 -8.17 -3.08
N PRO A 80 16.66 -7.95 -2.41
CA PRO A 80 16.93 -7.01 -1.33
C PRO A 80 17.43 -5.62 -1.78
N ASP A 81 17.58 -5.37 -3.08
CA ASP A 81 18.12 -4.11 -3.63
C ASP A 81 17.31 -2.85 -3.22
N MET A 82 16.12 -3.00 -2.64
CA MET A 82 15.41 -1.95 -1.92
C MET A 82 16.28 -1.19 -0.90
N TRP A 83 17.32 -1.81 -0.31
CA TRP A 83 18.20 -1.10 0.62
C TRP A 83 18.97 0.05 -0.02
N SER A 84 19.33 -0.07 -1.31
CA SER A 84 20.00 1.00 -2.08
C SER A 84 19.03 1.98 -2.73
N MET A 85 17.70 1.80 -2.56
CA MET A 85 16.69 2.69 -3.15
C MET A 85 16.89 4.15 -2.77
N TRP A 86 17.33 4.42 -1.53
CA TRP A 86 17.51 5.78 -1.02
C TRP A 86 18.64 6.52 -1.73
N SER A 87 19.74 5.83 -2.02
CA SER A 87 20.83 6.39 -2.84
C SER A 87 20.39 6.62 -4.29
N ASP A 88 19.60 5.72 -4.87
CA ASP A 88 19.09 5.84 -6.24
C ASP A 88 18.05 6.96 -6.39
N LEU A 89 17.23 7.20 -5.37
CA LEU A 89 16.28 8.31 -5.31
C LEU A 89 17.01 9.66 -5.21
N LEU A 90 18.06 9.74 -4.39
CA LEU A 90 18.89 10.95 -4.23
C LEU A 90 19.70 11.29 -5.48
N ALA A 91 20.05 10.31 -6.31
CA ALA A 91 20.70 10.51 -7.60
C ALA A 91 19.81 11.26 -8.64
N GLY A 92 18.52 11.46 -8.34
CA GLY A 92 17.63 12.32 -9.13
C GLY A 92 17.06 11.67 -10.39
N TYR A 93 16.65 12.50 -11.36
CA TYR A 93 16.11 12.07 -12.66
C TYR A 93 17.23 11.60 -13.62
N SER A 94 18.09 10.67 -13.21
CA SER A 94 18.99 10.01 -14.18
C SER A 94 18.18 9.01 -15.01
N ILE A 95 17.64 9.45 -16.14
CA ILE A 95 17.19 8.55 -17.21
C ILE A 95 18.46 8.02 -17.89
N THR A 96 19.06 7.02 -17.28
CA THR A 96 20.20 6.28 -17.84
C THR A 96 19.86 4.80 -17.78
N ASP A 97 20.18 4.04 -18.82
CA ASP A 97 19.95 2.58 -18.94
C ASP A 97 20.72 1.72 -17.91
N ARG A 98 21.21 2.32 -16.82
CA ARG A 98 21.96 1.70 -15.74
C ARG A 98 21.11 1.37 -14.49
N GLY A 99 19.78 1.31 -14.63
CA GLY A 99 18.88 0.81 -13.57
C GLY A 99 18.50 1.82 -12.48
N HIS A 100 18.92 3.09 -12.58
CA HIS A 100 18.54 4.12 -11.61
C HIS A 100 17.13 4.65 -11.89
N GLY A 101 16.14 4.23 -11.08
CA GLY A 101 14.76 4.71 -11.16
C GLY A 101 13.67 3.66 -10.94
N ASN A 102 14.04 2.39 -10.79
CA ASN A 102 13.10 1.28 -10.61
C ASN A 102 12.13 1.45 -9.43
N PHE A 103 12.54 2.21 -8.40
CA PHE A 103 11.73 2.45 -7.20
C PHE A 103 10.78 3.65 -7.30
N LYS A 104 10.84 4.45 -8.38
CA LYS A 104 10.08 5.72 -8.47
C LYS A 104 8.58 5.48 -8.55
N LEU A 105 8.14 4.53 -9.36
CA LEU A 105 6.71 4.22 -9.53
C LEU A 105 6.10 3.66 -8.23
N PRO A 106 6.69 2.64 -7.57
CA PRO A 106 6.23 2.20 -6.26
C PRO A 106 6.15 3.33 -5.23
N LEU A 107 7.20 4.17 -5.14
CA LEU A 107 7.23 5.26 -4.17
C LEU A 107 6.14 6.30 -4.45
N LEU A 108 5.90 6.63 -5.72
CA LEU A 108 4.83 7.55 -6.11
C LEU A 108 3.45 7.02 -5.69
N PHE A 109 3.18 5.72 -5.89
CA PHE A 109 1.94 5.13 -5.40
C PHE A 109 1.82 5.16 -3.89
N VAL A 110 2.89 4.83 -3.15
CA VAL A 110 2.91 4.95 -1.68
C VAL A 110 2.56 6.38 -1.26
N VAL A 111 3.29 7.38 -1.77
CA VAL A 111 3.11 8.79 -1.39
C VAL A 111 1.70 9.28 -1.70
N MET A 112 1.11 8.85 -2.81
CA MET A 112 -0.23 9.29 -3.19
C MET A 112 -1.35 8.50 -2.49
N LEU A 113 -1.11 7.25 -2.06
CA LEU A 113 -2.10 6.43 -1.34
C LEU A 113 -2.20 6.81 0.14
N LEU A 114 -1.09 7.22 0.76
CA LEU A 114 -1.07 7.60 2.18
C LEU A 114 -2.09 8.71 2.52
N PRO A 115 -2.22 9.81 1.75
CA PRO A 115 -3.27 10.80 1.98
C PRO A 115 -4.68 10.21 1.96
N LEU A 116 -4.97 9.26 1.07
CA LEU A 116 -6.28 8.62 0.98
C LEU A 116 -6.55 7.68 2.16
N ILE A 117 -5.53 6.99 2.66
CA ILE A 117 -5.63 6.12 3.84
C ILE A 117 -5.93 6.95 5.10
N PHE A 118 -5.25 8.09 5.28
CA PHE A 118 -5.40 8.90 6.49
C PHE A 118 -6.57 9.90 6.44
N ASN A 119 -6.83 10.50 5.27
CA ASN A 119 -7.81 11.57 5.12
C ASN A 119 -9.12 11.10 4.46
N GLY A 120 -9.11 10.03 3.65
CA GLY A 120 -10.26 9.60 2.84
C GLY A 120 -10.36 10.34 1.50
N ALA A 121 -11.45 10.09 0.74
CA ALA A 121 -11.68 10.67 -0.61
C ALA A 121 -12.47 11.99 -0.63
N GLY A 122 -12.92 12.49 0.54
CA GLY A 122 -13.62 13.78 0.67
C GLY A 122 -15.03 13.81 0.07
N LYS A 123 -15.62 15.00 -0.07
CA LYS A 123 -17.06 15.21 -0.34
C LYS A 123 -17.58 14.65 -1.67
N LEU A 124 -16.71 14.53 -2.66
CA LEU A 124 -17.08 14.09 -4.01
C LEU A 124 -17.12 12.56 -4.13
N SER A 125 -16.77 11.85 -3.07
CA SER A 125 -16.70 10.40 -3.04
C SER A 125 -18.06 9.75 -2.78
N LEU A 126 -18.26 8.53 -3.30
CA LEU A 126 -19.41 7.70 -2.94
C LEU A 126 -19.43 7.35 -1.44
N ASP A 127 -18.26 7.26 -0.83
CA ASP A 127 -18.06 7.15 0.60
C ASP A 127 -18.80 8.24 1.38
N TYR A 128 -18.67 9.50 0.97
CA TYR A 128 -19.41 10.62 1.55
C TYR A 128 -20.91 10.53 1.25
N LEU A 129 -21.28 10.20 0.01
CA LEU A 129 -22.68 10.10 -0.42
C LEU A 129 -23.45 9.03 0.36
N PHE A 130 -22.83 7.88 0.62
CA PHE A 130 -23.44 6.76 1.33
C PHE A 130 -23.17 6.77 2.84
N GLY A 131 -22.46 7.78 3.36
CA GLY A 131 -22.15 7.89 4.78
C GLY A 131 -21.33 6.71 5.30
N ILE A 132 -20.41 6.18 4.48
CA ILE A 132 -19.61 5.04 4.86
C ILE A 132 -18.72 5.45 6.05
N PRO A 133 -18.77 4.74 7.19
CA PRO A 133 -18.07 5.15 8.41
C PRO A 133 -16.54 5.16 8.27
N LEU A 134 -16.02 4.43 7.27
CA LEU A 134 -14.61 4.42 6.86
C LEU A 134 -14.30 5.40 5.71
N GLY A 135 -15.29 6.15 5.23
CA GLY A 135 -15.29 6.97 4.02
C GLY A 135 -15.38 8.49 4.27
N GLY A 136 -14.94 8.96 5.44
CA GLY A 136 -15.38 10.24 6.03
C GLY A 136 -15.18 11.55 5.25
N ASP A 137 -15.78 12.61 5.82
CA ASP A 137 -15.63 14.04 5.50
C ASP A 137 -15.70 14.89 6.81
N PRO A 138 -15.39 16.20 6.78
CA PRO A 138 -14.12 16.82 7.10
C PRO A 138 -14.07 17.34 8.56
N LYS A 139 -13.23 16.75 9.39
CA LYS A 139 -12.60 17.49 10.48
C LYS A 139 -11.17 17.02 10.59
N PRO A 140 -10.18 17.93 10.71
CA PRO A 140 -8.85 17.54 11.16
C PRO A 140 -8.90 17.41 12.69
N PRO A 141 -8.93 16.21 13.30
CA PRO A 141 -8.15 16.03 14.50
C PRO A 141 -6.68 16.00 14.05
N GLY A 142 -5.82 16.77 14.71
CA GLY A 142 -4.51 17.18 14.19
C GLY A 142 -3.72 16.02 13.55
N LEU A 143 -3.14 16.29 12.39
CA LEU A 143 -2.19 15.45 11.64
C LEU A 143 -0.97 14.94 12.46
N ALA A 144 -0.92 15.25 13.76
CA ALA A 144 0.15 14.96 14.68
C ALA A 144 -0.37 14.54 16.08
N ASP A 145 -1.48 13.81 16.17
CA ASP A 145 -1.87 13.14 17.41
C ASP A 145 -1.32 11.70 17.48
N PHE A 146 -1.28 11.13 18.69
CA PHE A 146 -0.81 9.77 18.90
C PHE A 146 -1.62 8.73 18.11
N GLY A 147 -2.87 9.04 17.76
CA GLY A 147 -3.72 8.17 16.94
C GLY A 147 -3.29 8.07 15.49
N ALA A 148 -3.00 9.21 14.89
CA ALA A 148 -2.48 9.29 13.53
C ALA A 148 -1.15 8.56 13.41
N PHE A 149 -0.22 8.77 14.36
CA PHE A 149 1.05 8.04 14.39
C PHE A 149 0.85 6.54 14.66
N GLY A 150 -0.08 6.18 15.54
CA GLY A 150 -0.42 4.79 15.84
C GLY A 150 -0.97 4.05 14.62
N LEU A 151 -1.91 4.68 13.90
CA LEU A 151 -2.47 4.16 12.67
C LEU A 151 -1.42 4.07 11.56
N ALA A 152 -0.56 5.08 11.41
CA ALA A 152 0.51 5.07 10.41
C ALA A 152 1.51 3.93 10.66
N ALA A 153 1.88 3.70 11.93
CA ALA A 153 2.75 2.62 12.31
C ALA A 153 2.13 1.24 12.01
N LEU A 154 0.81 1.07 12.18
CA LEU A 154 0.10 -0.15 11.78
C LEU A 154 0.04 -0.33 10.25
N VAL A 155 -0.28 0.74 9.52
CA VAL A 155 -0.39 0.73 8.04
C VAL A 155 0.93 0.32 7.39
N LEU A 156 2.06 0.81 7.91
CA LEU A 156 3.38 0.45 7.41
C LEU A 156 3.89 -0.86 8.02
N GLY A 157 3.61 -1.12 9.30
CA GLY A 157 4.11 -2.28 10.02
C GLY A 157 3.63 -3.61 9.45
N LEU A 158 2.39 -3.67 8.96
CA LEU A 158 1.81 -4.89 8.37
C LEU A 158 2.59 -5.40 7.13
N PRO A 159 2.83 -4.59 6.08
CA PRO A 159 3.71 -5.01 4.98
C PRO A 159 5.13 -5.35 5.44
N PHE A 160 5.74 -4.53 6.32
CA PHE A 160 7.11 -4.75 6.78
C PHE A 160 7.30 -6.02 7.61
N LEU A 161 6.23 -6.53 8.23
CA LEU A 161 6.25 -7.79 8.98
C LEU A 161 6.70 -8.97 8.11
N MET A 162 6.49 -8.89 6.79
CA MET A 162 6.81 -9.95 5.85
C MET A 162 8.28 -9.97 5.42
N LEU A 163 8.91 -8.80 5.29
CA LEU A 163 10.31 -8.67 4.82
C LEU A 163 11.32 -8.60 5.96
N VAL A 164 10.98 -7.83 7.00
CA VAL A 164 11.84 -7.61 8.18
C VAL A 164 10.97 -7.81 9.42
N PRO A 165 10.69 -9.06 9.83
CA PRO A 165 9.65 -9.37 10.82
C PRO A 165 9.80 -8.60 12.13
N MET A 166 11.02 -8.47 12.63
CA MET A 166 11.28 -7.72 13.88
C MET A 166 10.95 -6.24 13.74
N PHE A 167 11.26 -5.62 12.59
CA PHE A 167 10.95 -4.23 12.33
C PHE A 167 9.44 -4.02 12.17
N GLY A 168 8.78 -4.85 11.37
CA GLY A 168 7.31 -4.81 11.23
C GLY A 168 6.57 -5.04 12.54
N ALA A 169 6.99 -6.03 13.34
CA ALA A 169 6.41 -6.30 14.66
C ALA A 169 6.62 -5.12 15.62
N THR A 170 7.80 -4.49 15.61
CA THR A 170 8.08 -3.31 16.42
C THR A 170 7.16 -2.14 16.04
N LEU A 171 6.97 -1.88 14.75
CA LEU A 171 6.03 -0.86 14.27
C LEU A 171 4.59 -1.16 14.70
N ILE A 172 4.15 -2.42 14.64
CA ILE A 172 2.82 -2.81 15.10
C ILE A 172 2.67 -2.59 16.60
N VAL A 173 3.65 -2.99 17.41
CA VAL A 173 3.63 -2.79 18.88
C VAL A 173 3.58 -1.30 19.22
N ILE A 174 4.41 -0.48 18.59
CA ILE A 174 4.36 0.99 18.74
C ILE A 174 2.99 1.52 18.34
N GLY A 175 2.45 1.04 17.21
CA GLY A 175 1.14 1.45 16.71
C GLY A 175 0.02 1.19 17.71
N VAL A 176 -0.04 -0.02 18.26
CA VAL A 176 -1.01 -0.41 19.29
C VAL A 176 -0.81 0.39 20.58
N ALA A 177 0.43 0.56 21.02
CA ALA A 177 0.74 1.32 22.24
C ALA A 177 0.30 2.79 22.12
N LEU A 178 0.53 3.42 20.96
CA LEU A 178 0.12 4.79 20.69
C LEU A 178 -1.41 4.95 20.66
N LEU A 179 -2.13 4.00 20.06
CA LEU A 179 -3.60 4.00 20.07
C LEU A 179 -4.17 3.77 21.47
N ALA A 180 -3.57 2.89 22.27
CA ALA A 180 -3.96 2.67 23.66
C ALA A 180 -3.69 3.92 24.50
N PHE A 181 -2.55 4.57 24.31
CA PHE A 181 -2.20 5.80 25.01
C PHE A 181 -3.13 6.95 24.65
N GLN A 182 -3.47 7.12 23.36
CA GLN A 182 -4.44 8.14 22.95
C GLN A 182 -5.80 7.95 23.64
N ARG A 183 -6.28 6.70 23.74
CA ARG A 183 -7.53 6.40 24.46
C ARG A 183 -7.47 6.78 25.93
N TRP A 184 -6.30 6.64 26.57
CA TRP A 184 -6.10 7.04 27.96
C TRP A 184 -6.02 8.56 28.14
N VAL A 185 -5.48 9.29 27.17
CA VAL A 185 -5.35 10.76 27.24
C VAL A 185 -6.68 11.48 26.91
N VAL A 186 -7.50 10.89 26.04
CA VAL A 186 -8.75 11.50 25.54
C VAL A 186 -10.00 10.98 26.28
N GLY A 187 -9.92 9.83 26.95
CA GLY A 187 -11.01 9.24 27.75
C GLY A 187 -11.00 9.69 29.20
#